data_AF-A0A8J9V7J0-F1
#
_entry.id   AF-A0A8J9V7J0-F1
#
_cell.length_a   1.000
_cell.length_b   1.000
_cell.length_c   1.000
_cell.angle_alpha   90.00
_cell.angle_beta   90.00
_cell.angle_gamma   90.00
#
_symmetry.space_group_name_H-M   'P 1'
#
loop_
_entity.id
_entity.type
_entity.pdbx_description
1 polymer ?
#
loop_
_entity_poly.entity_id
_entity_poly.type
_entity_poly.pdbx_seq_one_letter_code
_entity_poly.pdbx_strand_id
1 'polypeptide(L)'
;MAKIVNSTQSVLKDTYDYYLWTLSLSDKRTEGWPLVDSPVPTVIYTLIYLFIVWIGPKLMKNRRPFKLTWLLVPYNLAMAALNAFIAVRLLTASFRLRYSYICEPCRQKYDADEMQIANAVWWYYFSKLLEFCDTFFFILRKKEEQLTFLHVYHHSTMFGFWWIGIKWVPSGSTFLPAMVNSGIHVLMYTYYGLSVFGPTVSQYLWWKKYLTILQLIQFTCALILGINGIRTGCEFPLWMHYVLIIYMISFIVLFGNFYMKAYIAKGSKCMEIRYGECLDDEETIRKRKLKSN
;
A
#
# COMPACT_ATOMS: atom_id res chain seq x y z
N MET A 1 27.65 -34.42 -3.83
CA MET A 1 27.52 -33.18 -4.65
C MET A 1 26.72 -33.40 -5.94
N ALA A 2 27.04 -34.37 -6.79
CA ALA A 2 26.34 -34.58 -8.08
C ALA A 2 24.81 -34.79 -7.99
N LYS A 3 24.30 -35.55 -7.01
CA LYS A 3 22.84 -35.68 -6.77
C LYS A 3 22.15 -34.38 -6.37
N ILE A 4 22.85 -33.52 -5.63
CA ILE A 4 22.33 -32.20 -5.21
C ILE A 4 22.32 -31.27 -6.41
N VAL A 5 23.39 -31.25 -7.22
CA VAL A 5 23.49 -30.45 -8.45
C VAL A 5 22.39 -30.85 -9.45
N ASN A 6 22.18 -32.15 -9.67
CA ASN A 6 21.11 -32.64 -10.56
C ASN A 6 19.70 -32.30 -10.04
N SER A 7 19.48 -32.37 -8.73
CA SER A 7 18.21 -31.99 -8.11
C SER A 7 17.96 -30.48 -8.18
N THR A 8 18.98 -29.65 -7.97
CA THR A 8 18.86 -28.20 -8.15
C THR A 8 18.62 -27.82 -9.62
N GLN A 9 19.24 -28.53 -10.57
CA GLN A 9 19.01 -28.29 -12.00
C GLN A 9 17.60 -28.69 -12.44
N SER A 10 17.04 -29.80 -11.90
CA SER A 10 15.66 -30.19 -12.21
C SER A 10 14.67 -29.19 -11.62
N VAL A 11 14.84 -28.77 -10.37
CA VAL A 11 13.95 -27.77 -9.73
C VAL A 11 14.01 -26.42 -10.45
N LEU A 12 15.20 -25.98 -10.88
CA LEU A 12 15.34 -24.74 -11.65
C LEU A 12 14.64 -24.83 -13.00
N LYS A 13 14.77 -25.97 -13.69
CA LYS A 13 14.08 -26.22 -14.95
C LYS A 13 12.56 -26.22 -14.77
N ASP A 14 12.04 -26.95 -13.78
CA ASP A 14 10.61 -27.02 -13.50
C ASP A 14 10.04 -25.63 -13.14
N THR A 15 10.79 -24.84 -12.37
CA THR A 15 10.42 -23.47 -12.02
C THR A 15 10.43 -22.56 -13.25
N TYR A 16 11.41 -22.71 -14.13
CA TYR A 16 11.50 -21.95 -15.37
C TYR A 16 10.38 -22.31 -16.34
N ASP A 17 10.07 -23.59 -16.50
CA ASP A 17 8.98 -24.09 -17.33
C ASP A 17 7.62 -23.61 -16.78
N TYR A 18 7.44 -23.62 -15.45
CA TYR A 18 6.28 -23.02 -14.81
C TYR A 18 6.18 -21.52 -15.08
N TYR A 19 7.29 -20.78 -14.98
CA TYR A 19 7.33 -19.36 -15.28
C TYR A 19 6.94 -19.09 -16.74
N LEU A 20 7.50 -19.84 -17.71
CA LEU A 20 7.13 -19.73 -19.12
C LEU A 20 5.65 -20.02 -19.34
N TRP A 21 5.09 -21.03 -18.67
CA TRP A 21 3.66 -21.30 -18.69
C TRP A 21 2.85 -20.12 -18.15
N THR A 22 3.25 -19.49 -17.03
CA THR A 22 2.54 -18.30 -16.54
C THR A 22 2.63 -17.12 -17.50
N LEU A 23 3.76 -16.93 -18.19
CA LEU A 23 3.91 -15.89 -19.22
C LEU A 23 2.98 -16.13 -20.41
N SER A 24 2.72 -17.39 -20.77
CA SER A 24 1.76 -17.73 -21.83
C SER A 24 0.32 -17.27 -21.50
N LEU A 25 0.00 -17.09 -20.21
CA LEU A 25 -1.28 -16.62 -19.70
C LEU A 25 -1.31 -15.10 -19.43
N SER A 26 -0.22 -14.38 -19.71
CA SER A 26 -0.15 -12.94 -19.47
C SER A 26 -1.06 -12.14 -20.40
N ASP A 27 -1.48 -10.96 -19.94
CA ASP A 27 -2.34 -10.08 -20.71
C ASP A 27 -1.53 -9.35 -21.80
N LYS A 28 -1.89 -9.61 -23.07
CA LYS A 28 -1.20 -9.04 -24.23
C LYS A 28 -1.37 -7.52 -24.34
N ARG A 29 -2.39 -6.94 -23.70
CA ARG A 29 -2.67 -5.48 -23.77
C ARG A 29 -1.58 -4.64 -23.10
N THR A 30 -0.87 -5.21 -22.14
CA THR A 30 0.17 -4.53 -21.36
C THR A 30 1.58 -4.97 -21.74
N GLU A 31 1.72 -5.77 -22.80
CA GLU A 31 3.01 -6.19 -23.35
C GLU A 31 3.81 -4.99 -23.87
N GLY A 32 5.10 -4.93 -23.52
CA GLY A 32 6.00 -3.82 -23.87
C GLY A 32 5.82 -2.58 -23.00
N TRP A 33 4.92 -2.58 -22.03
CA TRP A 33 4.74 -1.43 -21.15
C TRP A 33 5.88 -1.33 -20.14
N PRO A 34 6.28 -0.09 -19.76
CA PRO A 34 7.43 0.07 -18.87
C PRO A 34 7.22 -0.66 -17.54
N LEU A 35 8.24 -1.41 -17.11
CA LEU A 35 8.27 -2.20 -15.88
C LEU A 35 7.25 -3.36 -15.80
N VAL A 36 6.63 -3.77 -16.91
CA VAL A 36 5.65 -4.87 -16.94
C VAL A 36 6.24 -6.18 -17.46
N ASP A 37 7.12 -6.12 -18.47
CA ASP A 37 7.56 -7.31 -19.21
C ASP A 37 8.22 -8.37 -18.34
N SER A 38 9.05 -7.94 -17.39
CA SER A 38 9.82 -8.81 -16.51
C SER A 38 9.57 -8.48 -15.03
N PRO A 39 9.60 -9.48 -14.12
CA PRO A 39 9.59 -9.23 -12.68
C PRO A 39 10.89 -8.62 -12.16
N VAL A 40 11.97 -8.70 -12.94
CA VAL A 40 13.33 -8.33 -12.50
C VAL A 40 13.40 -6.88 -12.01
N PRO A 41 12.91 -5.87 -12.75
CA PRO A 41 12.92 -4.48 -12.27
C PRO A 41 12.14 -4.33 -10.95
N THR A 42 10.97 -4.96 -10.83
CA THR A 42 10.14 -4.91 -9.64
C THR A 42 10.87 -5.45 -8.41
N VAL A 43 11.52 -6.61 -8.56
CA VAL A 43 12.33 -7.22 -7.50
C VAL A 43 13.53 -6.34 -7.14
N ILE A 44 14.26 -5.81 -8.13
CA ILE A 44 15.42 -4.95 -7.90
C ILE A 44 15.01 -3.69 -7.11
N TYR A 45 13.96 -2.97 -7.52
CA TYR A 45 13.53 -1.77 -6.82
C TYR A 45 13.04 -2.07 -5.39
N THR A 46 12.33 -3.19 -5.17
CA THR A 46 11.93 -3.61 -3.82
C THR A 46 13.14 -3.95 -2.95
N LEU A 47 14.15 -4.64 -3.49
CA LEU A 47 15.38 -4.94 -2.76
C LEU A 47 16.17 -3.67 -2.42
N ILE A 48 16.27 -2.73 -3.35
CA ILE A 48 16.87 -1.40 -3.12
C ILE A 48 16.11 -0.67 -2.02
N TYR A 49 14.78 -0.66 -2.07
CA TYR A 49 13.92 -0.06 -1.06
C TYR A 49 14.19 -0.65 0.33
N LEU A 50 14.19 -1.97 0.46
CA LEU A 50 14.45 -2.66 1.73
C LEU A 50 15.87 -2.39 2.24
N PHE A 51 16.84 -2.36 1.34
CA PHE A 51 18.22 -1.99 1.68
C PHE A 51 18.29 -0.56 2.23
N ILE A 52 17.63 0.40 1.59
CA ILE A 52 17.56 1.80 2.05
C ILE A 52 16.87 1.90 3.41
N VAL A 53 15.77 1.16 3.63
CA VAL A 53 15.09 1.10 4.93
C VAL A 53 16.00 0.57 6.03
N TRP A 54 16.85 -0.41 5.71
CA TRP A 54 17.78 -1.01 6.67
C TRP A 54 18.99 -0.13 6.98
N ILE A 55 19.60 0.51 5.97
CA ILE A 55 20.82 1.31 6.13
C ILE A 55 20.53 2.78 6.45
N GLY A 56 19.42 3.32 5.96
CA GLY A 56 19.07 4.74 6.02
C GLY A 56 19.03 5.31 7.43
N PRO A 57 18.29 4.69 8.38
CA PRO A 57 18.28 5.14 9.79
C PRO A 57 19.67 5.10 10.42
N LYS A 58 20.49 4.08 10.09
CA LYS A 58 21.86 3.96 10.60
C LYS A 58 22.76 5.10 10.13
N LEU A 59 22.65 5.49 8.85
CA LEU A 59 23.39 6.62 8.28
C LEU A 59 22.92 7.97 8.85
N MET A 60 21.63 8.10 9.15
CA MET A 60 21.04 9.32 9.71
C MET A 60 21.24 9.46 11.21
N LYS A 61 21.72 8.44 11.93
CA LYS A 61 21.93 8.46 13.39
C LYS A 61 22.74 9.67 13.84
N ASN A 62 23.88 9.92 13.20
CA ASN A 62 24.81 11.01 13.54
C ASN A 62 24.59 12.30 12.72
N ARG A 63 23.53 12.36 11.91
CA ARG A 63 23.21 13.53 11.08
C ARG A 63 22.01 14.29 11.66
N ARG A 64 21.94 15.59 11.37
CA ARG A 64 20.77 16.42 11.67
C ARG A 64 19.63 16.12 10.68
N PRO A 65 18.36 16.20 11.09
CA PRO A 65 17.23 15.98 10.18
C PRO A 65 17.18 17.04 9.08
N PHE A 66 16.89 16.64 7.85
CA PHE A 66 16.79 17.55 6.72
C PHE A 66 15.45 18.32 6.72
N LYS A 67 15.51 19.62 6.41
CA LYS A 67 14.33 20.47 6.19
C LYS A 67 13.91 20.41 4.72
N LEU A 68 13.09 19.42 4.38
CA LEU A 68 12.67 19.15 2.99
C LEU A 68 11.31 19.77 2.62
N THR A 69 10.86 20.80 3.33
CA THR A 69 9.52 21.41 3.17
C THR A 69 9.20 21.75 1.71
N TRP A 70 10.13 22.42 1.02
CA TRP A 70 9.98 22.83 -0.38
C TRP A 70 9.95 21.67 -1.37
N LEU A 71 10.44 20.49 -1.00
CA LEU A 71 10.39 19.28 -1.81
C LEU A 71 9.13 18.45 -1.51
N LEU A 72 8.74 18.39 -0.23
CA LEU A 72 7.59 17.62 0.23
C LEU A 72 6.26 18.18 -0.27
N VAL A 73 6.08 19.51 -0.29
CA VAL A 73 4.83 20.12 -0.77
C VAL A 73 4.54 19.75 -2.23
N PRO A 74 5.43 20.03 -3.20
CA PRO A 74 5.16 19.68 -4.60
C PRO A 74 5.07 18.16 -4.80
N TYR A 75 5.85 17.36 -4.07
CA TYR A 75 5.74 15.90 -4.12
C TYR A 75 4.35 15.41 -3.68
N ASN A 76 3.86 15.84 -2.52
CA ASN A 76 2.55 15.43 -2.03
C ASN A 76 1.42 15.91 -2.94
N LEU A 77 1.53 17.13 -3.50
CA LEU A 77 0.56 17.65 -4.46
C LEU A 77 0.58 16.85 -5.78
N ALA A 78 1.76 16.50 -6.29
CA ALA A 78 1.90 15.68 -7.48
C ALA A 78 1.33 14.27 -7.26
N MET A 79 1.58 13.67 -6.10
CA MET A 79 1.01 12.37 -5.73
C MET A 79 -0.52 12.44 -5.57
N ALA A 80 -1.05 13.50 -4.98
CA ALA A 80 -2.50 13.72 -4.91
C ALA A 80 -3.10 13.88 -6.31
N ALA A 81 -2.47 14.65 -7.19
CA ALA A 81 -2.93 14.85 -8.57
C ALA A 81 -2.88 13.54 -9.39
N LEU A 82 -1.81 12.75 -9.25
CA LEU A 82 -1.66 11.45 -9.90
C LEU A 82 -2.76 10.48 -9.45
N ASN A 83 -3.02 10.39 -8.14
CA ASN A 83 -4.08 9.54 -7.62
C ASN A 83 -5.48 10.03 -8.03
N ALA A 84 -5.69 11.35 -8.12
CA ALA A 84 -6.94 11.92 -8.62
C ALA A 84 -7.14 11.58 -10.11
N PHE A 85 -6.09 11.70 -10.92
CA PHE A 85 -6.09 11.30 -12.32
C PHE A 85 -6.47 9.82 -12.47
N ILE A 86 -5.82 8.92 -11.73
CA ILE A 86 -6.13 7.48 -11.75
C ILE A 86 -7.59 7.23 -11.37
N ALA A 87 -8.05 7.79 -10.26
CA ALA A 87 -9.42 7.59 -9.77
C ALA A 87 -10.47 8.06 -10.79
N VAL A 88 -10.28 9.24 -11.40
CA VAL A 88 -11.19 9.78 -12.42
C VAL A 88 -11.14 8.94 -13.70
N ARG A 89 -9.96 8.49 -14.14
CA ARG A 89 -9.84 7.65 -15.34
C ARG A 89 -10.52 6.30 -15.16
N LEU A 90 -10.39 5.67 -13.99
CA LEU A 90 -11.08 4.41 -13.66
C LEU A 90 -12.59 4.62 -13.55
N LEU A 91 -13.04 5.68 -12.87
CA LEU A 91 -14.47 5.98 -12.69
C LEU A 91 -15.17 6.28 -14.04
N THR A 92 -14.55 7.10 -14.87
CA THR A 92 -15.13 7.48 -16.16
C THR A 92 -15.19 6.30 -17.13
N ALA A 93 -14.12 5.50 -17.20
CA ALA A 93 -14.10 4.32 -18.07
C ALA A 93 -15.07 3.24 -17.59
N SER A 94 -15.09 2.94 -16.28
CA SER A 94 -16.01 1.93 -15.73
C SER A 94 -17.47 2.32 -15.91
N PHE A 95 -17.79 3.62 -15.79
CA PHE A 95 -19.15 4.13 -16.03
C PHE A 95 -19.57 4.00 -17.49
N ARG A 96 -18.69 4.35 -18.44
CA ARG A 96 -18.95 4.20 -19.89
C ARG A 96 -19.11 2.75 -20.30
N LEU A 97 -18.29 1.85 -19.75
CA LEU A 97 -18.35 0.41 -20.00
C LEU A 97 -19.49 -0.29 -19.26
N ARG A 98 -20.21 0.40 -18.36
CA ARG A 98 -21.24 -0.17 -17.49
C ARG A 98 -20.72 -1.36 -16.67
N TYR A 99 -19.49 -1.25 -16.18
CA TYR A 99 -18.87 -2.27 -15.33
C TYR A 99 -19.70 -2.56 -14.09
N SER A 100 -19.76 -3.83 -13.73
CA SER A 100 -20.33 -4.28 -12.48
C SER A 100 -19.35 -3.97 -11.34
N TYR A 101 -19.83 -3.25 -10.33
CA TYR A 101 -19.06 -2.90 -9.13
C TYR A 101 -19.03 -4.05 -8.10
N ILE A 102 -19.68 -5.18 -8.41
CA ILE A 102 -19.72 -6.36 -7.54
C ILE A 102 -18.77 -7.43 -8.08
N CYS A 103 -18.86 -7.70 -9.38
CA CYS A 103 -18.07 -8.70 -10.08
C CYS A 103 -17.96 -8.31 -11.55
N GLU A 104 -16.75 -7.97 -11.99
CA GLU A 104 -16.43 -7.74 -13.40
C GLU A 104 -15.36 -8.74 -13.86
N PRO A 105 -15.62 -9.53 -14.92
CA PRO A 105 -14.64 -10.45 -15.48
C PRO A 105 -13.47 -9.70 -16.13
N CYS A 106 -12.29 -10.31 -16.11
CA CYS A 106 -11.14 -9.78 -16.85
C CYS A 106 -11.14 -10.39 -18.26
N ARG A 107 -11.61 -9.62 -19.24
CA ARG A 107 -11.61 -10.01 -20.66
C ARG A 107 -10.58 -9.19 -21.43
N GLN A 108 -9.81 -9.84 -22.31
CA GLN A 108 -8.83 -9.16 -23.17
C GLN A 108 -9.52 -8.45 -24.33
N LYS A 109 -10.15 -7.32 -24.03
CA LYS A 109 -10.78 -6.43 -25.01
C LYS A 109 -9.90 -5.21 -25.26
N TYR A 110 -9.84 -4.78 -26.52
CA TYR A 110 -9.00 -3.66 -26.98
C TYR A 110 -9.81 -2.39 -27.25
N ASP A 111 -11.03 -2.31 -26.73
CA ASP A 111 -11.86 -1.12 -26.80
C ASP A 111 -11.15 0.07 -26.12
N ALA A 112 -11.39 1.29 -26.59
CA ALA A 112 -10.70 2.47 -26.08
C ALA A 112 -10.88 2.66 -24.56
N ASP A 113 -12.07 2.35 -24.04
CA ASP A 113 -12.35 2.42 -22.60
C ASP A 113 -11.69 1.29 -21.80
N GLU A 114 -11.59 0.08 -22.36
CA GLU A 114 -10.89 -1.05 -21.73
C GLU A 114 -9.39 -0.78 -21.63
N MET A 115 -8.80 -0.24 -22.70
CA MET A 115 -7.41 0.20 -22.71
C MET A 115 -7.18 1.37 -21.75
N GLN A 116 -8.16 2.24 -21.56
CA GLN A 116 -8.10 3.29 -20.54
C GLN A 116 -8.07 2.71 -19.11
N ILE A 117 -8.83 1.66 -18.81
CA ILE A 117 -8.74 0.97 -17.52
C ILE A 117 -7.36 0.36 -17.32
N ALA A 118 -6.87 -0.41 -18.30
CA ALA A 118 -5.53 -1.01 -18.24
C ALA A 118 -4.45 0.06 -18.01
N ASN A 119 -4.53 1.17 -18.75
CA ASN A 119 -3.59 2.29 -18.61
C ASN A 119 -3.67 2.95 -17.22
N ALA A 120 -4.87 3.14 -16.67
CA ALA A 120 -5.04 3.69 -15.32
C ALA A 120 -4.53 2.74 -14.24
N VAL A 121 -4.71 1.41 -14.41
CA VAL A 121 -4.14 0.39 -13.54
C VAL A 121 -2.61 0.38 -13.63
N TRP A 122 -2.03 0.62 -14.82
CA TRP A 122 -0.58 0.77 -14.95
C TRP A 122 -0.06 2.01 -14.25
N TRP A 123 -0.73 3.15 -14.37
CA TRP A 123 -0.40 4.36 -13.61
C TRP A 123 -0.52 4.14 -12.10
N TYR A 124 -1.50 3.34 -11.67
CA TYR A 124 -1.63 2.93 -10.28
C TYR A 124 -0.47 2.04 -9.82
N TYR A 125 -0.03 1.08 -10.64
CA TYR A 125 1.15 0.27 -10.37
C TYR A 125 2.41 1.16 -10.26
N PHE A 126 2.60 2.06 -11.24
CA PHE A 126 3.73 2.98 -11.26
C PHE A 126 3.71 3.95 -10.06
N SER A 127 2.54 4.38 -9.61
CA SER A 127 2.43 5.24 -8.43
C SER A 127 3.04 4.57 -7.20
N LYS A 128 2.89 3.25 -7.01
CA LYS A 128 3.48 2.52 -5.87
C LYS A 128 5.00 2.58 -5.83
N LEU A 129 5.66 2.64 -6.99
CA LEU A 129 7.10 2.90 -7.05
C LEU A 129 7.43 4.31 -6.54
N LEU A 130 6.64 5.32 -6.93
CA LEU A 130 6.82 6.69 -6.44
C LEU A 130 6.57 6.80 -4.94
N GLU A 131 5.62 6.03 -4.39
CA GLU A 131 5.34 6.00 -2.94
C GLU A 131 6.53 5.49 -2.11
N PHE A 132 7.54 4.82 -2.70
CA PHE A 132 8.79 4.51 -1.99
C PHE A 132 9.51 5.76 -1.49
N CYS A 133 9.34 6.89 -2.18
CA CYS A 133 9.89 8.18 -1.76
C CYS A 133 9.34 8.62 -0.40
N ASP A 134 8.13 8.23 0.00
CA ASP A 134 7.56 8.55 1.33
C ASP A 134 8.50 8.06 2.44
N THR A 135 8.94 6.81 2.30
CA THR A 135 9.88 6.19 3.23
C THR A 135 11.22 6.91 3.26
N PHE A 136 11.73 7.32 2.10
CA PHE A 136 12.99 8.07 2.01
C PHE A 136 12.86 9.42 2.73
N PHE A 137 11.74 10.12 2.56
CA PHE A 137 11.48 11.36 3.28
C PHE A 137 11.36 11.14 4.80
N PHE A 138 10.75 10.05 5.26
CA PHE A 138 10.70 9.74 6.69
C PHE A 138 12.09 9.54 7.28
N ILE A 139 12.95 8.79 6.58
CA ILE A 139 14.35 8.54 6.99
C ILE A 139 15.14 9.85 7.04
N LEU A 140 15.10 10.65 5.98
CA LEU A 140 15.87 11.91 5.89
C LEU A 140 15.41 12.96 6.92
N ARG A 141 14.14 12.94 7.31
CA ARG A 141 13.58 13.82 8.36
C ARG A 141 13.75 13.28 9.77
N LYS A 142 14.32 12.07 9.95
CA LYS A 142 14.39 11.33 11.21
C LYS A 142 13.02 11.17 11.87
N LYS A 143 12.02 10.81 11.06
CA LYS A 143 10.64 10.52 11.47
C LYS A 143 10.43 9.02 11.62
N GLU A 144 11.25 8.41 12.48
CA GLU A 144 11.25 6.96 12.71
C GLU A 144 9.92 6.46 13.27
N GLU A 145 9.14 7.33 13.94
CA GLU A 145 7.79 7.01 14.39
C GLU A 145 6.82 6.70 13.24
N GLN A 146 7.12 7.18 12.02
CA GLN A 146 6.33 6.92 10.81
C GLN A 146 6.84 5.67 10.06
N LEU A 147 8.10 5.26 10.28
CA LEU A 147 8.72 4.08 9.69
C LEU A 147 8.33 2.81 10.45
N THR A 148 7.03 2.51 10.48
CA THR A 148 6.49 1.34 11.19
C THR A 148 6.62 0.07 10.36
N PHE A 149 6.51 -1.10 11.02
CA PHE A 149 6.41 -2.39 10.31
C PHE A 149 5.28 -2.38 9.28
N LEU A 150 4.11 -1.84 9.65
CA LEU A 150 2.95 -1.73 8.75
C LEU A 150 3.29 -0.94 7.48
N HIS A 151 3.99 0.19 7.63
CA HIS A 151 4.42 1.01 6.50
C HIS A 151 5.34 0.24 5.54
N VAL A 152 6.40 -0.36 6.08
CA VAL A 152 7.39 -1.09 5.27
C VAL A 152 6.76 -2.34 4.62
N TYR A 153 5.94 -3.07 5.37
CA TYR A 153 5.18 -4.23 4.87
C TYR A 153 4.27 -3.83 3.70
N HIS A 154 3.47 -2.78 3.86
CA HIS A 154 2.58 -2.28 2.81
C HIS A 154 3.35 -1.89 1.55
N HIS A 155 4.32 -0.97 1.66
CA HIS A 155 4.99 -0.46 0.46
C HIS A 155 5.80 -1.57 -0.24
N SER A 156 6.54 -2.41 0.48
CA SER A 156 7.31 -3.49 -0.14
C SER A 156 6.46 -4.54 -0.86
N THR A 157 5.26 -4.87 -0.33
CA THR A 157 4.40 -5.90 -0.92
C THR A 157 3.48 -5.37 -2.02
N MET A 158 2.95 -4.15 -1.87
CA MET A 158 2.03 -3.54 -2.86
C MET A 158 2.63 -3.43 -4.25
N PHE A 159 3.90 -3.03 -4.34
CA PHE A 159 4.56 -2.87 -5.64
C PHE A 159 4.65 -4.22 -6.39
N GLY A 160 4.99 -5.29 -5.68
CA GLY A 160 5.02 -6.65 -6.23
C GLY A 160 3.63 -7.18 -6.61
N PHE A 161 2.63 -7.01 -5.74
CA PHE A 161 1.27 -7.48 -6.02
C PHE A 161 0.64 -6.77 -7.20
N TRP A 162 0.87 -5.47 -7.38
CA TRP A 162 0.34 -4.74 -8.54
C TRP A 162 1.11 -5.01 -9.82
N TRP A 163 2.38 -5.42 -9.75
CA TRP A 163 3.09 -5.98 -10.91
C TRP A 163 2.42 -7.27 -11.40
N ILE A 164 2.05 -8.17 -10.47
CA ILE A 164 1.27 -9.36 -10.81
C ILE A 164 -0.11 -8.96 -11.37
N GLY A 165 -0.76 -7.97 -10.76
CA GLY A 165 -2.03 -7.42 -11.24
C GLY A 165 -1.96 -6.97 -12.70
N ILE A 166 -1.03 -6.09 -13.05
CA ILE A 166 -0.92 -5.54 -14.41
C ILE A 166 -0.48 -6.57 -15.45
N LYS A 167 0.30 -7.57 -15.06
CA LYS A 167 0.81 -8.61 -15.97
C LYS A 167 -0.26 -9.63 -16.37
N TRP A 168 -1.19 -9.98 -15.47
CA TRP A 168 -2.17 -11.04 -15.73
C TRP A 168 -3.63 -10.56 -15.75
N VAL A 169 -3.98 -9.53 -14.99
CA VAL A 169 -5.37 -9.04 -14.84
C VAL A 169 -5.45 -7.50 -14.80
N PRO A 170 -5.03 -6.81 -15.88
CA PRO A 170 -5.00 -5.35 -15.93
C PRO A 170 -6.39 -4.69 -16.04
N SER A 171 -7.48 -5.47 -16.10
CA SER A 171 -8.87 -4.99 -16.06
C SER A 171 -9.78 -5.95 -15.28
N GLY A 172 -11.11 -5.78 -15.41
CA GLY A 172 -12.08 -6.49 -14.60
C GLY A 172 -12.06 -6.03 -13.16
N SER A 173 -12.38 -6.92 -12.22
CA SER A 173 -12.60 -6.61 -10.80
C SER A 173 -11.42 -5.94 -10.06
N THR A 174 -10.23 -5.86 -10.67
CA THR A 174 -9.08 -5.10 -10.14
C THR A 174 -9.28 -3.58 -10.15
N PHE A 175 -10.16 -3.07 -11.03
CA PHE A 175 -10.40 -1.63 -11.18
C PHE A 175 -10.91 -0.97 -9.89
N LEU A 176 -11.81 -1.66 -9.18
CA LEU A 176 -12.53 -1.09 -8.05
C LEU A 176 -11.63 -0.88 -6.82
N PRO A 177 -10.83 -1.87 -6.37
CA PRO A 177 -9.82 -1.65 -5.34
C PRO A 177 -8.81 -0.55 -5.71
N ALA A 178 -8.34 -0.49 -6.97
CA ALA A 178 -7.43 0.56 -7.43
C ALA A 178 -8.09 1.94 -7.35
N MET A 179 -9.34 2.07 -7.80
CA MET A 179 -10.08 3.33 -7.81
C MET A 179 -10.33 3.85 -6.39
N VAL A 180 -10.80 2.99 -5.49
CA VAL A 180 -11.06 3.38 -4.09
C VAL A 180 -9.76 3.72 -3.37
N ASN A 181 -8.69 2.91 -3.54
CA ASN A 181 -7.39 3.22 -2.95
C ASN A 181 -6.86 4.58 -3.44
N SER A 182 -6.95 4.83 -4.75
CA SER A 182 -6.53 6.11 -5.34
C SER A 182 -7.32 7.27 -4.74
N GLY A 183 -8.65 7.13 -4.61
CA GLY A 183 -9.50 8.15 -3.97
C GLY A 183 -9.09 8.45 -2.52
N ILE A 184 -8.78 7.42 -1.72
CA ILE A 184 -8.26 7.60 -0.36
C ILE A 184 -6.86 8.22 -0.36
N HIS A 185 -6.00 7.84 -1.31
CA HIS A 185 -4.66 8.41 -1.45
C HIS A 185 -4.70 9.89 -1.84
N VAL A 186 -5.70 10.38 -2.60
CA VAL A 186 -5.91 11.81 -2.81
C VAL A 186 -6.07 12.53 -1.47
N LEU A 187 -6.94 12.01 -0.59
CA LEU A 187 -7.20 12.62 0.72
C LEU A 187 -5.95 12.53 1.62
N MET A 188 -5.26 11.40 1.62
CA MET A 188 -4.06 11.16 2.41
C MET A 188 -2.90 12.07 2.00
N TYR A 189 -2.59 12.17 0.70
CA TYR A 189 -1.52 13.04 0.21
C TYR A 189 -1.87 14.52 0.36
N THR A 190 -3.14 14.90 0.21
CA THR A 190 -3.58 16.26 0.52
C THR A 190 -3.35 16.59 2.00
N TYR A 191 -3.69 15.66 2.91
CA TYR A 191 -3.40 15.80 4.34
C TYR A 191 -1.90 15.95 4.60
N TYR A 192 -1.05 15.12 3.98
CA TYR A 192 0.40 15.20 4.15
C TYR A 192 0.97 16.51 3.59
N GLY A 193 0.52 16.96 2.42
CA GLY A 193 0.90 18.26 1.85
C GLY A 193 0.56 19.42 2.79
N LEU A 194 -0.65 19.44 3.37
CA LEU A 194 -1.06 20.46 4.33
C LEU A 194 -0.28 20.38 5.64
N SER A 195 0.06 19.18 6.10
CA SER A 195 0.81 18.98 7.36
C SER A 195 2.24 19.54 7.31
N VAL A 196 2.79 19.78 6.12
CA VAL A 196 4.15 20.28 5.92
C VAL A 196 4.28 21.76 6.31
N PHE A 197 3.20 22.55 6.26
CA PHE A 197 3.19 23.96 6.69
C PHE A 197 3.31 24.17 8.21
N GLY A 198 3.45 23.09 8.97
CA GLY A 198 3.81 23.13 10.39
C GLY A 198 2.63 23.42 11.32
N PRO A 199 2.91 23.88 12.56
CA PRO A 199 1.92 24.02 13.63
C PRO A 199 0.71 24.86 13.23
N THR A 200 0.95 25.95 12.48
CA THR A 200 -0.06 26.91 12.03
C THR A 200 -1.18 26.27 11.21
N VAL A 201 -0.86 25.26 10.39
CA VAL A 201 -1.87 24.55 9.59
C VAL A 201 -2.30 23.25 10.27
N SER A 202 -1.40 22.58 11.01
CA SER A 202 -1.70 21.29 11.65
C SER A 202 -2.85 21.35 12.66
N GLN A 203 -3.11 22.50 13.27
CA GLN A 203 -4.24 22.71 14.17
C GLN A 203 -5.61 22.51 13.47
N TYR A 204 -5.69 22.81 12.18
CA TYR A 204 -6.91 22.63 11.38
C TYR A 204 -7.07 21.20 10.84
N LEU A 205 -6.05 20.34 11.00
CA LEU A 205 -6.02 18.97 10.51
C LEU A 205 -6.63 17.96 11.51
N TRP A 206 -7.72 18.33 12.16
CA TRP A 206 -8.46 17.51 13.15
C TRP A 206 -9.01 16.22 12.56
N TRP A 207 -9.20 16.18 11.24
CA TRP A 207 -9.81 15.07 10.52
C TRP A 207 -8.88 13.88 10.23
N LYS A 208 -7.65 13.89 10.77
CA LYS A 208 -6.69 12.77 10.68
C LYS A 208 -7.31 11.42 11.07
N LYS A 209 -8.13 11.39 12.13
CA LYS A 209 -8.79 10.16 12.59
C LYS A 209 -9.75 9.59 11.54
N TYR A 210 -10.49 10.45 10.84
CA TYR A 210 -11.44 10.02 9.82
C TYR A 210 -10.73 9.41 8.61
N LEU A 211 -9.53 9.88 8.25
CA LEU A 211 -8.71 9.23 7.22
C LEU A 211 -8.42 7.77 7.55
N THR A 212 -8.02 7.49 8.79
CA THR A 212 -7.74 6.12 9.24
C THR A 212 -9.00 5.26 9.25
N ILE A 213 -10.14 5.83 9.62
CA ILE A 213 -11.44 5.14 9.56
C ILE A 213 -11.82 4.82 8.11
N LEU A 214 -11.63 5.76 7.18
CA LEU A 214 -11.90 5.53 5.75
C LEU A 214 -11.01 4.43 5.17
N GLN A 215 -9.73 4.37 5.56
CA GLN A 215 -8.82 3.28 5.18
C GLN A 215 -9.29 1.91 5.70
N LEU A 216 -9.73 1.84 6.96
CA LEU A 216 -10.30 0.60 7.52
C LEU A 216 -11.59 0.17 6.81
N ILE A 217 -12.47 1.13 6.49
CA ILE A 217 -13.69 0.87 5.70
C ILE A 217 -13.30 0.33 4.32
N GLN A 218 -12.33 0.93 3.64
CA GLN A 218 -11.84 0.46 2.34
C GLN A 218 -11.40 -1.01 2.40
N PHE A 219 -10.56 -1.40 3.37
CA PHE A 219 -10.09 -2.78 3.47
C PHE A 219 -11.22 -3.76 3.80
N THR A 220 -12.17 -3.33 4.62
CA THR A 220 -13.35 -4.14 4.98
C THR A 220 -14.27 -4.35 3.79
N CYS A 221 -14.56 -3.31 3.02
CA CYS A 221 -15.34 -3.40 1.79
C CYS A 221 -14.65 -4.29 0.75
N ALA A 222 -13.33 -4.14 0.57
CA ALA A 222 -12.55 -4.98 -0.34
C ALA A 222 -12.56 -6.47 0.07
N LEU A 223 -12.51 -6.76 1.37
CA LEU A 223 -12.65 -8.12 1.89
C LEU A 223 -14.03 -8.72 1.56
N ILE A 224 -15.10 -7.97 1.81
CA ILE A 224 -16.48 -8.41 1.53
C ILE A 224 -16.66 -8.67 0.02
N LEU A 225 -16.17 -7.78 -0.83
CA LEU A 225 -16.19 -7.95 -2.29
C LEU A 225 -15.41 -9.20 -2.73
N GLY A 226 -14.22 -9.43 -2.15
CA GLY A 226 -13.43 -10.63 -2.41
C GLY A 226 -14.19 -11.92 -2.07
N ILE A 227 -14.83 -11.97 -0.90
CA ILE A 227 -15.63 -13.12 -0.45
C ILE A 227 -16.87 -13.31 -1.34
N ASN A 228 -17.58 -12.23 -1.66
CA ASN A 228 -18.74 -12.29 -2.53
C ASN A 228 -18.38 -12.78 -3.95
N GLY A 229 -17.26 -12.34 -4.52
CA GLY A 229 -16.79 -12.80 -5.82
C GLY A 229 -16.58 -14.32 -5.88
N ILE A 230 -16.06 -14.93 -4.81
CA ILE A 230 -15.94 -16.39 -4.71
C ILE A 230 -17.32 -17.04 -4.61
N ARG A 231 -18.22 -16.50 -3.77
CA ARG A 231 -19.56 -17.08 -3.54
C ARG A 231 -20.46 -17.03 -4.77
N THR A 232 -20.41 -15.95 -5.54
CA THR A 232 -21.25 -15.78 -6.74
C THR A 232 -20.66 -16.46 -7.97
N GLY A 233 -19.49 -17.10 -7.87
CA GLY A 233 -18.82 -17.72 -9.01
C GLY A 233 -18.39 -16.71 -10.07
N CYS A 234 -17.83 -15.56 -9.64
CA CYS A 234 -17.38 -14.52 -10.55
C CYS A 234 -16.38 -15.08 -11.59
N GLU A 235 -16.55 -14.72 -12.87
CA GLU A 235 -15.63 -15.05 -13.97
C GLU A 235 -14.31 -14.24 -13.89
N PHE A 236 -13.72 -14.19 -12.70
CA PHE A 236 -12.45 -13.55 -12.40
C PHE A 236 -11.51 -14.59 -11.77
N PRO A 237 -10.18 -14.54 -12.01
CA PRO A 237 -9.30 -15.63 -11.57
C PRO A 237 -9.36 -15.88 -10.06
N LEU A 238 -9.72 -17.11 -9.67
CA LEU A 238 -9.92 -17.46 -8.25
C LEU A 238 -8.68 -17.20 -7.40
N TRP A 239 -7.48 -17.45 -7.93
CA TRP A 239 -6.22 -17.22 -7.23
C TRP A 239 -6.06 -15.75 -6.81
N MET A 240 -6.55 -14.80 -7.61
CA MET A 240 -6.52 -13.38 -7.25
C MET A 240 -7.49 -13.06 -6.12
N HIS A 241 -8.68 -13.68 -6.09
CA HIS A 241 -9.61 -13.53 -4.97
C HIS A 241 -9.00 -14.03 -3.66
N TYR A 242 -8.33 -15.20 -3.67
CA TYR A 242 -7.66 -15.72 -2.48
C TYR A 242 -6.54 -14.80 -1.99
N VAL A 243 -5.67 -14.33 -2.90
CA VAL A 243 -4.60 -13.38 -2.57
C VAL A 243 -5.18 -12.09 -1.97
N LEU A 244 -6.23 -11.54 -2.58
CA LEU A 244 -6.90 -10.35 -2.07
C LEU A 244 -7.44 -10.56 -0.65
N ILE A 245 -8.15 -11.67 -0.38
CA ILE A 245 -8.74 -11.95 0.93
C ILE A 245 -7.65 -12.09 2.00
N ILE A 246 -6.62 -12.90 1.75
CA ILE A 246 -5.50 -13.10 2.67
C ILE A 246 -4.83 -11.75 2.98
N TYR A 247 -4.60 -10.94 1.95
CA TYR A 247 -3.98 -9.65 2.09
C TYR A 247 -4.85 -8.65 2.87
N MET A 248 -6.17 -8.57 2.59
CA MET A 248 -7.08 -7.69 3.31
C MET A 248 -7.19 -8.07 4.80
N ILE A 249 -7.21 -9.36 5.14
CA ILE A 249 -7.18 -9.81 6.54
C ILE A 249 -5.92 -9.30 7.25
N SER A 250 -4.75 -9.43 6.60
CA SER A 250 -3.49 -8.92 7.18
C SER A 250 -3.56 -7.40 7.42
N PHE A 251 -4.16 -6.64 6.50
CA PHE A 251 -4.31 -5.18 6.62
C PHE A 251 -5.26 -4.78 7.74
N ILE A 252 -6.41 -5.44 7.85
CA ILE A 252 -7.38 -5.17 8.92
C ILE A 252 -6.73 -5.41 10.29
N VAL A 253 -5.95 -6.49 10.46
CA VAL A 253 -5.24 -6.76 11.71
C VAL A 253 -4.19 -5.70 12.00
N LEU A 254 -3.34 -5.35 11.02
CA LEU A 254 -2.24 -4.40 11.23
C LEU A 254 -2.75 -2.96 11.43
N PHE A 255 -3.69 -2.49 10.61
CA PHE A 255 -4.32 -1.18 10.77
C PHE A 255 -5.20 -1.11 12.01
N GLY A 256 -5.90 -2.19 12.36
CA GLY A 256 -6.66 -2.29 13.60
C GLY A 256 -5.75 -2.12 14.82
N ASN A 257 -4.61 -2.81 14.85
CA ASN A 257 -3.61 -2.67 15.91
C ASN A 257 -3.03 -1.24 15.97
N PHE A 258 -2.72 -0.65 14.81
CA PHE A 258 -2.30 0.76 14.74
C PHE A 258 -3.38 1.71 15.30
N TYR A 259 -4.63 1.55 14.90
CA TYR A 259 -5.74 2.40 15.34
C TYR A 259 -5.96 2.29 16.86
N MET A 260 -5.95 1.07 17.40
CA MET A 260 -6.06 0.82 18.83
C MET A 260 -4.96 1.53 19.61
N LYS A 261 -3.70 1.40 19.18
CA LYS A 261 -2.56 2.04 19.85
C LYS A 261 -2.55 3.57 19.70
N ALA A 262 -2.83 4.08 18.51
CA ALA A 262 -2.69 5.49 18.18
C ALA A 262 -3.84 6.36 18.72
N TYR A 263 -5.07 5.83 18.75
CA TYR A 263 -6.27 6.61 19.05
C TYR A 263 -7.02 6.15 20.30
N ILE A 264 -7.14 4.85 20.53
CA ILE A 264 -7.91 4.34 21.67
C ILE A 264 -7.03 4.34 22.93
N ALA A 265 -5.89 3.66 22.93
CA ALA A 265 -5.00 3.62 24.09
C ALA A 265 -4.46 5.00 24.48
N LYS A 266 -4.09 5.82 23.49
CA LYS A 266 -3.65 7.21 23.72
C LYS A 266 -4.80 8.13 24.15
N GLY A 267 -6.00 7.93 23.60
CA GLY A 267 -7.21 8.66 23.97
C GLY A 267 -7.65 8.35 25.40
N SER A 268 -7.63 7.08 25.80
CA SER A 268 -7.86 6.62 27.17
C SER A 268 -6.83 7.20 28.13
N LYS A 269 -5.54 7.21 27.77
CA LYS A 269 -4.48 7.82 28.59
C LYS A 269 -4.62 9.35 28.73
N CYS A 270 -5.02 10.06 27.68
CA CYS A 270 -5.34 11.49 27.75
C CYS A 270 -6.64 11.76 28.53
N MET A 271 -7.62 10.86 28.47
CA MET A 271 -8.87 10.95 29.23
C MET A 271 -8.61 10.71 30.72
N GLU A 272 -7.79 9.72 31.08
CA GLU A 272 -7.25 9.48 32.43
C GLU A 272 -6.54 10.72 32.98
N ILE A 273 -5.62 11.32 32.22
CA ILE A 273 -4.93 12.56 32.63
C ILE A 273 -5.92 13.73 32.83
N ARG A 274 -6.96 13.82 32.00
CA ARG A 274 -7.95 14.91 32.06
C ARG A 274 -8.99 14.73 33.17
N TYR A 275 -9.23 13.50 33.62
CA TYR A 275 -10.19 13.16 34.68
C TYR A 275 -9.55 12.71 35.99
N GLY A 276 -8.21 12.65 36.08
CA GLY A 276 -7.47 12.55 37.34
C GLY A 276 -7.21 11.15 37.88
N GLU A 277 -7.44 10.07 37.11
CA GLU A 277 -6.98 8.73 37.49
C GLU A 277 -5.71 8.39 36.71
N CYS A 278 -4.60 8.15 37.43
CA CYS A 278 -3.30 7.82 36.86
C CYS A 278 -3.05 6.31 36.95
N LEU A 279 -3.01 5.61 35.83
CA LEU A 279 -2.21 4.39 35.72
C LEU A 279 -0.72 4.79 35.69
N ASP A 280 -0.07 4.73 36.86
CA ASP A 280 1.39 4.78 36.94
C ASP A 280 1.97 3.68 36.03
N ASP A 281 2.92 4.04 35.16
CA ASP A 281 3.66 3.02 34.42
C ASP A 281 4.49 2.15 35.40
N GLU A 282 4.73 0.88 35.05
CA GLU A 282 5.46 -0.06 35.91
C GLU A 282 6.83 0.49 36.35
N GLU A 283 7.44 1.35 35.52
CA GLU A 283 8.70 2.00 35.82
C GLU A 283 8.57 3.05 36.94
N THR A 284 7.47 3.80 37.01
CA THR A 284 7.17 4.74 38.10
C THR A 284 6.80 4.02 39.40
N ILE A 285 6.06 2.89 39.32
CA ILE A 285 5.78 2.03 40.48
C ILE A 285 7.10 1.46 41.05
N ARG A 286 8.00 0.99 40.18
CA ARG A 286 9.31 0.46 40.58
C ARG A 286 10.20 1.54 41.22
N LYS A 287 10.21 2.75 40.67
CA LYS A 287 10.95 3.91 41.23
C LYS A 287 10.37 4.38 42.57
N ARG A 288 9.06 4.26 42.80
CA ARG A 288 8.45 4.55 44.12
C ARG A 288 8.80 3.48 45.16
N LYS A 289 8.77 2.19 44.80
CA LYS A 289 9.21 1.10 45.70
C LYS A 289 10.69 1.18 46.07
N LEU A 290 11.54 1.69 45.17
CA LEU A 290 12.96 1.93 45.44
C LEU A 290 13.24 3.19 46.28
N LYS A 291 12.27 4.09 46.43
CA LYS A 291 12.37 5.27 47.30
C LYS A 291 11.72 5.08 48.67
N SER A 292 10.96 4.00 48.87
CA SER A 292 10.28 3.67 50.12
C SER A 292 11.02 2.64 50.98
N ASN A 293 12.20 2.18 50.53
CA ASN A 293 13.16 1.37 51.28
C ASN A 293 14.49 2.13 51.34
#